data_AF-A0A2S5G916-F1
#
_entry.id   AF-A0A2S5G916-F1
#
_cell.length_a   1.000
_cell.length_b   1.000
_cell.length_c   1.000
_cell.angle_alpha   90.00
_cell.angle_beta   90.00
_cell.angle_gamma   90.00
#
_symmetry.space_group_name_H-M   'P 1'
#
loop_
_entity.id
_entity.type
_entity.pdbx_description
1 polymer ?
#
loop_
_entity_poly.entity_id
_entity_poly.type
_entity_poly.pdbx_seq_one_letter_code
_entity_poly.pdbx_strand_id
1 'polypeptide(L)'
;MQHFNEQLPLPFLKLDKDGTIILYSTLAMEHFDLSEDHIKHIVDNESYEKLLRYSSNDKAPVVRMELNMKSRTSPVTLYEVYLTWDNELHASMILLPKDQSNMQLIEKMMSLQKRLAETDFELYEQREELEQILSRLHELSGPFIPLTDKMCLIPLFGDVTEEKINVISHSCLQSVFAGEYEDVLIDFTAVGNVEDKGIEQFVRLLKTLHVMTGKIIKIIGIKPHTAKTLNKYALEGFMEFNQSLKQVLQTHFTK
;
A
#
# COMPACT_ATOMS: atom_id res chain seq x y z
N MET A 1 -0.44 60.17 10.14
CA MET A 1 0.36 59.08 10.75
C MET A 1 1.84 59.41 10.72
N GLN A 2 2.60 59.02 11.75
CA GLN A 2 4.08 59.06 11.74
C GLN A 2 4.65 57.64 11.66
N HIS A 3 5.62 57.43 10.76
CA HIS A 3 6.31 56.15 10.61
C HIS A 3 7.43 56.01 11.65
N PHE A 4 7.41 54.94 12.45
CA PHE A 4 8.45 54.68 13.45
C PHE A 4 9.49 53.70 12.90
N ASN A 5 10.72 54.19 12.74
CA ASN A 5 11.81 53.48 12.06
C ASN A 5 12.84 52.86 13.04
N GLU A 6 12.36 52.22 14.11
CA GLU A 6 13.21 51.30 14.90
C GLU A 6 12.89 49.85 14.53
N GLN A 7 13.92 49.00 14.47
CA GLN A 7 13.77 47.57 14.14
C GLN A 7 13.09 46.83 15.30
N LEU A 8 11.77 46.88 15.36
CA LEU A 8 10.97 46.03 16.24
C LEU A 8 10.80 44.66 15.59
N PRO A 9 11.01 43.54 16.32
CA PRO A 9 10.88 42.18 15.78
C PRO A 9 9.41 41.76 15.58
N LEU A 10 8.46 42.61 15.96
CA LEU A 10 7.02 42.35 15.92
C LEU A 10 6.25 43.56 15.38
N PRO A 11 5.08 43.36 14.75
CA PRO A 11 4.20 44.45 14.37
C PRO A 11 3.77 45.27 15.60
N PHE A 12 3.91 46.59 15.48
CA PHE A 12 3.61 47.54 16.54
C PHE A 12 2.68 48.63 16.01
N LEU A 13 1.66 48.96 16.81
CA LEU A 13 0.73 50.05 16.54
C LEU A 13 0.56 50.91 17.80
N LYS A 14 0.55 52.23 17.64
CA LYS A 14 0.18 53.19 18.67
C LYS A 14 -1.08 53.91 18.24
N LEU A 15 -2.11 53.87 19.09
CA LEU A 15 -3.43 54.43 18.85
C LEU A 15 -3.71 55.62 19.77
N ASP A 16 -4.56 56.53 19.32
CA ASP A 16 -5.23 57.51 20.19
C ASP A 16 -6.40 56.85 20.94
N LYS A 17 -6.96 57.56 21.93
CA LYS A 17 -8.18 57.20 22.68
C LYS A 17 -9.38 56.84 21.79
N ASP A 18 -9.43 57.40 20.60
CA ASP A 18 -10.50 57.21 19.62
C ASP A 18 -10.25 56.03 18.67
N GLY A 19 -9.10 55.34 18.79
CA GLY A 19 -8.74 54.20 17.92
C GLY A 19 -8.04 54.57 16.62
N THR A 20 -7.72 55.86 16.43
CA THR A 20 -6.93 56.38 15.31
C THR A 20 -5.47 55.96 15.46
N ILE A 21 -4.87 55.44 14.38
CA ILE A 21 -3.49 54.98 14.37
C ILE A 21 -2.55 56.20 14.25
N ILE A 22 -1.85 56.51 15.33
CA ILE A 22 -0.90 57.62 15.38
C ILE A 22 0.44 57.18 14.78
N LEU A 23 0.88 55.97 15.12
CA LEU A 23 2.21 55.48 14.79
C LEU A 23 2.20 53.96 14.60
N TYR A 24 3.01 53.48 13.66
CA TYR A 24 3.11 52.05 13.33
C TYR A 24 4.54 51.69 12.92
N SER A 25 4.91 50.41 13.07
CA SER A 25 6.19 49.87 12.59
C SER A 25 6.12 49.39 11.14
N THR A 26 7.28 49.25 10.49
CA THR A 26 7.39 48.71 9.12
C THR A 26 6.71 47.36 8.97
N LEU A 27 6.91 46.45 9.94
CA LEU A 27 6.23 45.13 9.94
C LEU A 27 4.70 45.28 10.03
N ALA A 28 4.18 46.24 10.78
CA ALA A 28 2.73 46.46 10.83
C ALA A 28 2.17 46.93 9.47
N MET A 29 2.92 47.74 8.73
CA MET A 29 2.55 48.17 7.37
C MET A 29 2.58 47.02 6.35
N GLU A 30 3.55 46.11 6.48
CA GLU A 30 3.65 44.92 5.63
C GLU A 30 2.52 43.91 5.89
N HIS A 31 2.10 43.77 7.15
CA HIS A 31 1.08 42.79 7.54
C HIS A 31 -0.37 43.30 7.40
N PHE A 32 -0.62 44.59 7.64
CA PHE A 32 -1.97 45.16 7.68
C PHE A 32 -2.19 46.22 6.58
N ASP A 33 -3.45 46.41 6.19
CA ASP A 33 -3.82 47.51 5.31
C ASP A 33 -4.14 48.76 6.15
N LEU A 34 -3.13 49.62 6.32
CA LEU A 34 -3.18 50.83 7.16
C LEU A 34 -3.59 52.08 6.35
N SER A 35 -4.23 51.92 5.19
CA SER A 35 -4.63 53.04 4.32
C SER A 35 -5.74 53.91 4.91
N GLU A 36 -6.56 53.33 5.77
CA GLU A 36 -7.55 54.03 6.58
C GLU A 36 -6.96 54.13 7.98
N ASP A 37 -6.67 55.34 8.45
CA ASP A 37 -5.88 55.63 9.67
C ASP A 37 -6.55 55.19 10.99
N HIS A 38 -7.37 54.14 10.99
CA HIS A 38 -8.24 53.74 12.09
C HIS A 38 -8.29 52.22 12.28
N ILE A 39 -8.12 51.77 13.53
CA ILE A 39 -7.98 50.34 13.89
C ILE A 39 -9.19 49.47 13.50
N LYS A 40 -10.38 50.07 13.45
CA LYS A 40 -11.64 49.41 13.05
C LYS A 40 -11.60 48.77 11.65
N HIS A 41 -10.72 49.23 10.76
CA HIS A 41 -10.62 48.67 9.41
C HIS A 41 -9.81 47.36 9.38
N ILE A 42 -8.91 47.18 10.34
CA ILE A 42 -8.03 46.01 10.45
C ILE A 42 -8.47 45.02 11.52
N VAL A 43 -9.52 45.34 12.30
CA VAL A 43 -10.07 44.49 13.37
C VAL A 43 -11.55 44.19 13.06
N ASP A 44 -12.04 43.00 13.41
CA ASP A 44 -13.47 42.71 13.29
C ASP A 44 -14.34 43.49 14.30
N ASN A 45 -15.65 43.57 14.06
CA ASN A 45 -16.55 44.39 14.90
C ASN A 45 -16.57 43.93 16.36
N GLU A 46 -16.50 42.62 16.63
CA GLU A 46 -16.51 42.06 17.99
C GLU A 46 -15.21 42.38 18.73
N SER A 47 -14.07 42.25 18.06
CA SER A 47 -12.75 42.56 18.59
C SER A 47 -12.56 44.07 18.79
N TYR A 48 -13.19 44.91 17.96
CA TYR A 48 -13.21 46.37 18.15
C TYR A 48 -13.97 46.78 19.43
N GLU A 49 -15.14 46.18 19.66
CA GLU A 49 -15.89 46.39 20.91
C GLU A 49 -15.10 45.90 22.13
N LYS A 50 -14.37 44.79 21.98
CA LYS A 50 -13.48 44.27 23.03
C LYS A 50 -12.34 45.25 23.35
N LEU A 51 -11.72 45.86 22.33
CA LEU A 51 -10.70 46.91 22.52
C LEU A 51 -11.25 48.13 23.28
N LEU A 52 -12.44 48.62 22.89
CA LEU A 52 -13.06 49.80 23.53
C LEU A 52 -13.40 49.57 25.01
N ARG A 53 -13.76 48.35 25.39
CA ARG A 53 -14.04 48.00 26.80
C ARG A 53 -12.83 48.17 27.72
N TYR A 54 -11.60 48.11 27.18
CA TYR A 54 -10.36 48.27 27.94
C TYR A 54 -9.78 49.70 27.86
N SER A 55 -10.59 50.68 27.45
CA SER A 55 -10.19 52.09 27.40
C SER A 55 -10.18 52.73 28.79
N SER A 56 -8.97 53.06 29.26
CA SER A 56 -8.66 54.07 30.29
C SER A 56 -9.05 53.84 31.77
N ASN A 57 -9.57 52.69 32.19
CA ASN A 57 -9.96 52.49 33.61
C ASN A 57 -9.46 51.20 34.28
N ASP A 58 -8.55 50.46 33.64
CA ASP A 58 -8.06 49.18 34.17
C ASP A 58 -6.66 49.36 34.80
N LYS A 59 -6.50 48.91 36.06
CA LYS A 59 -5.29 49.11 36.88
C LYS A 59 -4.11 48.20 36.48
N ALA A 60 -4.24 47.47 35.36
CA ALA A 60 -3.22 46.54 34.89
C ALA A 60 -2.19 47.26 34.01
N PRO A 61 -0.87 47.11 34.26
CA PRO A 61 0.17 47.78 33.48
C PRO A 61 0.26 47.26 32.04
N VAL A 62 -0.19 46.02 31.78
CA VAL A 62 -0.26 45.41 30.45
C VAL A 62 -1.55 44.59 30.35
N VAL A 63 -2.37 44.85 29.33
CA VAL A 63 -3.58 44.07 29.02
C VAL A 63 -3.26 43.10 27.89
N ARG A 64 -3.62 41.83 28.07
CA ARG A 64 -3.46 40.79 27.05
C ARG A 64 -4.82 40.34 26.55
N MET A 65 -5.01 40.37 25.23
CA MET A 65 -6.26 39.94 24.61
C MET A 65 -6.05 39.29 23.26
N GLU A 66 -7.00 38.47 22.84
CA GLU A 66 -7.02 37.91 21.49
C GLU A 66 -7.96 38.73 20.62
N LEU A 67 -7.46 39.14 19.44
CA LEU A 67 -8.20 39.89 18.44
C LEU A 67 -8.07 39.20 17.08
N ASN A 68 -9.20 39.13 16.39
CA ASN A 68 -9.24 38.75 14.99
C ASN A 68 -8.94 39.98 14.13
N MET A 69 -7.88 39.89 13.34
CA MET A 69 -7.43 41.00 12.50
C MET A 69 -7.40 40.59 11.04
N LYS A 70 -7.73 41.54 10.17
CA LYS A 70 -7.67 41.38 8.71
C LYS A 70 -6.24 41.68 8.25
N SER A 71 -5.57 40.66 7.75
CA SER A 71 -4.24 40.80 7.14
C SER A 71 -4.36 41.09 5.64
N ARG A 72 -3.30 41.64 5.04
CA ARG A 72 -3.19 41.74 3.56
C ARG A 72 -3.20 40.35 2.89
N THR A 73 -2.73 39.32 3.59
CA THR A 73 -2.55 37.96 3.04
C THR A 73 -3.70 36.99 3.36
N SER A 74 -4.49 37.27 4.40
CA SER A 74 -5.54 36.37 4.88
C SER A 74 -6.71 37.17 5.47
N PRO A 75 -7.96 36.81 5.17
CA PRO A 75 -9.13 37.63 5.51
C PRO A 75 -9.39 37.74 7.01
N VAL A 76 -8.99 36.76 7.82
CA VAL A 76 -9.08 36.80 9.30
C VAL A 76 -7.93 35.97 9.89
N THR A 77 -7.06 36.58 10.67
CA THR A 77 -5.98 35.90 11.43
C THR A 77 -6.12 36.26 12.91
N LEU A 78 -5.93 35.26 13.79
CA LEU A 78 -5.96 35.46 15.24
C LEU A 78 -4.61 36.00 15.73
N TYR A 79 -4.65 37.15 16.40
CA TYR A 79 -3.50 37.76 17.04
C TYR A 79 -3.67 37.79 18.56
N GLU A 80 -2.61 37.46 19.28
CA GLU A 80 -2.46 37.78 20.70
C GLU A 80 -1.87 39.19 20.81
N VAL A 81 -2.64 40.10 21.42
CA VAL A 81 -2.35 41.52 21.47
C VAL A 81 -2.00 41.92 22.90
N TYR A 82 -0.84 42.55 23.05
CA TYR A 82 -0.38 43.14 24.30
C TYR A 82 -0.55 44.64 24.22
N LEU A 83 -1.42 45.20 25.04
CA LEU A 83 -1.82 46.60 25.04
C LEU A 83 -1.37 47.29 26.33
N THR A 84 -0.79 48.47 26.18
CA THR A 84 -0.35 49.35 27.28
C THR A 84 -0.82 50.77 27.03
N TRP A 85 -1.35 51.44 28.04
CA TRP A 85 -1.75 52.84 27.95
C TRP A 85 -0.64 53.73 28.51
N ASP A 86 -0.31 54.79 27.77
CA ASP A 86 0.61 55.84 28.22
C ASP A 86 -0.14 56.93 29.01
N ASN A 87 0.60 57.78 29.73
CA ASN A 87 0.07 58.89 30.53
C ASN A 87 -0.71 59.92 29.68
N GLU A 88 -0.47 59.94 28.37
CA GLU A 88 -1.15 60.81 27.40
C GLU A 88 -2.38 60.15 26.74
N LEU A 89 -2.93 59.06 27.32
CA LEU A 89 -4.07 58.29 26.77
C LEU A 89 -3.83 57.66 25.38
N HIS A 90 -2.56 57.39 25.06
CA HIS A 90 -2.21 56.64 23.86
C HIS A 90 -2.08 55.15 24.16
N ALA A 91 -2.70 54.28 23.36
CA ALA A 91 -2.58 52.84 23.48
C ALA A 91 -1.45 52.31 22.59
N SER A 92 -0.43 51.71 23.19
CA SER A 92 0.65 51.02 22.49
C SER A 92 0.37 49.52 22.45
N MET A 93 0.38 48.93 21.26
CA MET A 93 0.02 47.54 21.01
C MET A 93 1.13 46.78 20.29
N ILE A 94 1.46 45.59 20.79
CA ILE A 94 2.29 44.60 20.11
C ILE A 94 1.40 43.42 19.68
N LEU A 95 1.54 42.99 18.43
CA LEU A 95 0.68 41.99 17.80
C LEU A 95 1.47 40.70 17.55
N LEU A 96 1.02 39.58 18.13
CA LEU A 96 1.63 38.25 17.96
C LEU A 96 0.70 37.33 17.15
N PRO A 97 1.05 36.90 15.93
CA PRO A 97 0.21 35.99 15.16
C PRO A 97 0.21 34.58 15.79
N LYS A 98 -0.97 33.95 15.96
CA LYS A 98 -1.11 32.58 16.50
C LYS A 98 -1.07 31.45 15.46
N ASP A 99 -0.70 31.72 14.20
CA ASP A 99 -0.91 30.82 13.05
C ASP A 99 0.13 29.69 12.85
N GLN A 100 1.24 29.64 13.61
CA GLN A 100 2.33 28.68 13.32
C GLN A 100 2.00 27.21 13.60
N SER A 101 1.02 26.92 14.47
CA SER A 101 0.75 25.55 14.91
C SER A 101 0.08 24.66 13.86
N ASN A 102 -0.68 25.24 12.92
CA ASN A 102 -1.42 24.46 11.93
C ASN A 102 -0.60 24.14 10.66
N MET A 103 0.30 25.05 10.26
CA MET A 103 1.14 24.84 9.07
C MET A 103 2.07 23.63 9.22
N GLN A 104 2.69 23.45 10.39
CA GLN A 104 3.54 22.29 10.67
C GLN A 104 2.77 20.95 10.67
N LEU A 105 1.49 20.97 11.11
CA LEU A 105 0.64 19.78 11.06
C LEU A 105 0.29 19.40 9.62
N ILE A 106 -0.03 20.40 8.80
CA ILE A 106 -0.36 20.20 7.38
C ILE A 106 0.86 19.65 6.62
N GLU A 107 2.06 20.21 6.84
CA GLU A 107 3.29 19.71 6.25
C GLU A 107 3.60 18.26 6.67
N LYS A 108 3.47 17.95 7.96
CA LYS A 108 3.62 16.57 8.45
C LYS A 108 2.60 15.64 7.82
N MET A 109 1.35 16.05 7.72
CA MET A 109 0.28 15.24 7.10
C MET A 109 0.55 14.98 5.62
N MET A 110 0.99 15.99 4.87
CA MET A 110 1.41 15.84 3.47
C MET A 110 2.61 14.90 3.34
N SER A 111 3.61 15.02 4.24
CA SER A 111 4.79 14.14 4.21
C SER A 111 4.44 12.67 4.50
N LEU A 112 3.50 12.43 5.41
CA LEU A 112 3.02 11.08 5.73
C LEU A 112 2.19 10.51 4.59
N GLN A 113 1.29 11.29 3.99
CA GLN A 113 0.52 10.86 2.82
C GLN A 113 1.45 10.49 1.66
N LYS A 114 2.49 11.28 1.41
CA LYS A 114 3.49 11.00 0.38
C LYS A 114 4.23 9.68 0.66
N ARG A 115 4.74 9.50 1.87
CA ARG A 115 5.43 8.25 2.27
C ARG A 115 4.51 7.02 2.18
N LEU A 116 3.24 7.17 2.53
CA LEU A 116 2.25 6.09 2.46
C LEU A 116 2.04 5.68 1.00
N ALA A 117 1.85 6.65 0.09
CA ALA A 117 1.69 6.40 -1.33
C ALA A 117 2.93 5.76 -1.96
N GLU A 118 4.13 6.19 -1.58
CA GLU A 118 5.39 5.57 -2.00
C GLU A 118 5.48 4.11 -1.51
N THR A 119 5.16 3.86 -0.24
CA THR A 119 5.16 2.50 0.34
C THR A 119 4.12 1.60 -0.32
N ASP A 120 2.91 2.11 -0.57
CA ASP A 120 1.84 1.35 -1.24
C ASP A 120 2.25 0.98 -2.68
N PHE A 121 2.94 1.89 -3.38
CA PHE A 121 3.48 1.63 -4.70
C PHE A 121 4.57 0.56 -4.68
N GLU A 122 5.54 0.65 -3.76
CA GLU A 122 6.59 -0.36 -3.58
C GLU A 122 5.99 -1.74 -3.23
N LEU A 123 5.00 -1.79 -2.33
CA LEU A 123 4.30 -3.03 -1.99
C LEU A 123 3.55 -3.63 -3.18
N TYR A 124 2.97 -2.79 -4.04
CA TYR A 124 2.30 -3.24 -5.25
C TYR A 124 3.30 -3.88 -6.23
N GLU A 125 4.44 -3.24 -6.49
CA GLU A 125 5.51 -3.80 -7.33
C GLU A 125 6.05 -5.12 -6.77
N GLN A 126 6.30 -5.19 -5.45
CA GLN A 126 6.74 -6.43 -4.81
C GLN A 126 5.72 -7.56 -4.93
N ARG A 127 4.42 -7.23 -4.82
CA ARG A 127 3.35 -8.21 -5.01
C ARG A 127 3.30 -8.72 -6.44
N GLU A 128 3.42 -7.84 -7.43
CA GLU A 128 3.44 -8.23 -8.84
C GLU A 128 4.65 -9.12 -9.15
N GLU A 129 5.83 -8.77 -8.65
CA GLU A 129 7.04 -9.60 -8.79
C GLU A 129 6.85 -10.97 -8.14
N LEU A 130 6.28 -11.02 -6.93
CA LEU A 130 5.99 -12.28 -6.24
C LEU A 130 4.99 -13.13 -7.04
N GLU A 131 3.94 -12.53 -7.58
CA GLU A 131 2.95 -13.23 -8.41
C GLU A 131 3.58 -13.78 -9.69
N GLN A 132 4.50 -13.04 -10.34
CA GLN A 132 5.26 -13.53 -11.49
C GLN A 132 6.21 -14.68 -11.12
N ILE A 133 6.93 -14.56 -9.99
CA ILE A 133 7.81 -15.63 -9.48
C ILE A 133 6.99 -16.88 -9.18
N LEU A 134 5.85 -16.75 -8.50
CA LEU A 134 4.97 -17.87 -8.19
C LEU A 134 4.42 -18.50 -9.47
N SER A 135 4.03 -17.71 -10.47
CA SER A 135 3.58 -18.23 -11.77
C SER A 135 4.69 -19.01 -12.49
N ARG A 136 5.92 -18.48 -12.53
CA ARG A 136 7.07 -19.20 -13.11
C ARG A 136 7.41 -20.45 -12.31
N LEU A 137 7.32 -20.39 -10.99
CA LEU A 137 7.47 -21.57 -10.15
C LEU A 137 6.38 -22.58 -10.47
N HIS A 138 5.12 -22.19 -10.67
CA HIS A 138 4.05 -23.09 -11.10
C HIS A 138 4.31 -23.72 -12.47
N GLU A 139 4.80 -22.95 -13.44
CA GLU A 139 5.25 -23.46 -14.75
C GLU A 139 6.42 -24.43 -14.62
N LEU A 140 7.34 -24.22 -13.66
CA LEU A 140 8.52 -25.05 -13.43
C LEU A 140 8.29 -26.19 -12.41
N SER A 141 7.19 -26.19 -11.67
CA SER A 141 6.95 -27.09 -10.51
C SER A 141 5.92 -28.18 -10.77
N GLY A 142 5.31 -28.20 -11.95
CA GLY A 142 4.73 -29.44 -12.46
C GLY A 142 5.87 -30.44 -12.70
N PRO A 143 5.82 -31.67 -12.16
CA PRO A 143 6.68 -32.73 -12.63
C PRO A 143 6.26 -33.05 -14.07
N PHE A 144 6.75 -32.30 -15.04
CA PHE A 144 6.39 -32.46 -16.44
C PHE A 144 7.64 -32.30 -17.29
N ILE A 145 8.08 -33.41 -17.89
CA ILE A 145 9.29 -33.46 -18.69
C ILE A 145 8.89 -33.91 -20.09
N PRO A 146 8.95 -33.03 -21.11
CA PRO A 146 8.72 -33.45 -22.49
C PRO A 146 9.87 -34.35 -22.95
N LEU A 147 9.52 -35.53 -23.48
CA LEU A 147 10.50 -36.49 -24.02
C LEU A 147 10.58 -36.39 -25.55
N THR A 148 9.46 -36.13 -26.20
CA THR A 148 9.32 -35.84 -27.64
C THR A 148 8.12 -34.92 -27.86
N ASP A 149 7.86 -34.52 -29.11
CA ASP A 149 6.69 -33.71 -29.49
C ASP A 149 5.33 -34.33 -29.10
N LYS A 150 5.28 -35.66 -28.87
CA LYS A 150 4.04 -36.39 -28.53
C LYS A 150 4.13 -37.21 -27.25
N MET A 151 5.28 -37.23 -26.58
CA MET A 151 5.51 -38.02 -25.37
C MET A 151 6.03 -37.17 -24.21
N CYS A 152 5.48 -37.36 -23.01
CA CYS A 152 5.91 -36.68 -21.79
C CYS A 152 6.08 -37.66 -20.61
N LEU A 153 6.85 -37.22 -19.62
CA LEU A 153 7.10 -37.91 -18.37
C LEU A 153 6.65 -37.05 -17.18
N ILE A 154 5.87 -37.64 -16.29
CA ILE A 154 5.37 -37.05 -15.06
C ILE A 154 6.02 -37.76 -13.86
N PRO A 155 7.14 -37.26 -13.32
CA PRO A 155 7.77 -37.91 -12.19
C PRO A 155 7.15 -37.57 -10.83
N LEU A 156 6.80 -38.59 -10.05
CA LEU A 156 6.31 -38.44 -8.68
C LEU A 156 7.43 -38.78 -7.68
N PHE A 157 7.65 -37.87 -6.72
CA PHE A 157 8.71 -38.01 -5.70
C PHE A 157 8.13 -37.94 -4.31
N GLY A 158 8.63 -38.69 -3.34
CA GLY A 158 8.21 -38.64 -1.94
C GLY A 158 6.84 -39.26 -1.68
N ASP A 159 6.21 -38.89 -0.58
CA ASP A 159 4.91 -39.46 -0.20
C ASP A 159 3.79 -38.93 -1.10
N VAL A 160 2.80 -39.78 -1.38
CA VAL A 160 1.64 -39.49 -2.23
C VAL A 160 0.44 -39.24 -1.32
N THR A 161 0.12 -37.96 -1.13
CA THR A 161 -1.01 -37.46 -0.35
C THR A 161 -2.05 -36.82 -1.28
N GLU A 162 -3.28 -36.62 -0.79
CA GLU A 162 -4.35 -35.95 -1.55
C GLU A 162 -3.96 -34.54 -2.02
N GLU A 163 -3.40 -33.74 -1.11
CA GLU A 163 -2.98 -32.36 -1.40
C GLU A 163 -1.95 -32.32 -2.54
N LYS A 164 -0.96 -33.20 -2.47
CA LYS A 164 0.11 -33.26 -3.47
C LYS A 164 -0.39 -33.64 -4.84
N ILE A 165 -1.27 -34.63 -4.93
CA ILE A 165 -1.84 -35.04 -6.22
C ILE A 165 -2.71 -33.94 -6.79
N ASN A 166 -3.47 -33.20 -5.97
CA ASN A 166 -4.28 -32.07 -6.47
C ASN A 166 -3.41 -30.97 -7.09
N VAL A 167 -2.31 -30.60 -6.43
CA VAL A 167 -1.37 -29.59 -6.95
C VAL A 167 -0.74 -30.04 -8.27
N ILE A 168 -0.26 -31.28 -8.34
CA ILE A 168 0.38 -31.83 -9.54
C ILE A 168 -0.62 -32.02 -10.69
N SER A 169 -1.85 -32.43 -10.37
CA SER A 169 -2.88 -32.72 -11.38
C SER A 169 -3.17 -31.51 -12.26
N HIS A 170 -3.29 -30.32 -11.67
CA HIS A 170 -3.65 -29.12 -12.43
C HIS A 170 -2.59 -28.78 -13.48
N SER A 171 -1.31 -28.70 -13.09
CA SER A 171 -0.21 -28.35 -13.99
C SER A 171 0.06 -29.43 -15.04
N CYS A 172 -0.02 -30.72 -14.67
CA CYS A 172 0.15 -31.82 -15.61
C CYS A 172 -0.96 -31.87 -16.66
N LEU A 173 -2.23 -31.74 -16.27
CA LEU A 173 -3.35 -31.76 -17.23
C LEU A 173 -3.24 -30.59 -18.20
N GLN A 174 -2.93 -29.38 -17.71
CA GLN A 174 -2.73 -28.21 -18.57
C GLN A 174 -1.57 -28.42 -19.56
N SER A 175 -0.45 -28.97 -19.10
CA SER A 175 0.73 -29.22 -19.93
C SER A 175 0.49 -30.29 -21.00
N VAL A 176 -0.18 -31.40 -20.63
CA VAL A 176 -0.57 -32.46 -21.58
C VAL A 176 -1.50 -31.91 -22.65
N PHE A 177 -2.49 -31.10 -22.26
CA PHE A 177 -3.44 -30.51 -23.19
C PHE A 177 -2.77 -29.51 -24.14
N ALA A 178 -2.03 -28.53 -23.60
CA ALA A 178 -1.45 -27.44 -24.37
C ALA A 178 -0.39 -27.91 -25.37
N GLY A 179 0.39 -28.94 -25.02
CA GLY A 179 1.38 -29.53 -25.91
C GLY A 179 0.86 -30.68 -26.77
N GLU A 180 -0.44 -30.99 -26.72
CA GLU A 180 -1.05 -32.09 -27.49
C GLU A 180 -0.30 -33.43 -27.35
N TYR A 181 0.13 -33.75 -26.14
CA TYR A 181 0.83 -35.00 -25.84
C TYR A 181 -0.15 -36.18 -25.88
N GLU A 182 0.26 -37.28 -26.51
CA GLU A 182 -0.53 -38.52 -26.60
C GLU A 182 0.01 -39.59 -25.65
N ASP A 183 1.33 -39.71 -25.55
CA ASP A 183 2.00 -40.71 -24.73
C ASP A 183 2.41 -40.12 -23.38
N VAL A 184 1.68 -40.49 -22.33
CA VAL A 184 1.95 -40.03 -20.96
C VAL A 184 2.57 -41.14 -20.13
N LEU A 185 3.77 -40.88 -19.61
CA LEU A 185 4.52 -41.75 -18.73
C LEU A 185 4.48 -41.15 -17.33
N ILE A 186 4.21 -41.94 -16.29
CA ILE A 186 4.23 -41.47 -14.90
C ILE A 186 5.25 -42.28 -14.11
N ASP A 187 6.26 -41.62 -13.54
CA ASP A 187 7.35 -42.28 -12.81
C ASP A 187 7.06 -42.34 -11.31
N PHE A 188 6.97 -43.56 -10.78
CA PHE A 188 6.76 -43.88 -9.37
C PHE A 188 8.04 -44.29 -8.64
N THR A 189 9.20 -44.27 -9.31
CA THR A 189 10.46 -44.82 -8.77
C THR A 189 10.84 -44.20 -7.43
N ALA A 190 10.59 -42.90 -7.25
CA ALA A 190 10.92 -42.15 -6.04
C ALA A 190 9.74 -41.98 -5.07
N VAL A 191 8.66 -42.75 -5.22
CA VAL A 191 7.47 -42.66 -4.36
C VAL A 191 7.68 -43.44 -3.06
N GLY A 192 7.40 -42.78 -1.94
CA GLY A 192 7.50 -43.30 -0.58
C GLY A 192 6.22 -44.03 -0.14
N ASN A 193 5.60 -43.50 0.91
CA ASN A 193 4.30 -43.94 1.39
C ASN A 193 3.18 -43.36 0.52
N VAL A 194 2.08 -44.08 0.43
CA VAL A 194 0.93 -43.70 -0.39
C VAL A 194 -0.31 -43.76 0.47
N GLU A 195 -0.97 -42.62 0.65
CA GLU A 195 -2.22 -42.51 1.41
C GLU A 195 -3.42 -42.97 0.56
N ASP A 196 -4.45 -43.51 1.21
CA ASP A 196 -5.67 -43.96 0.53
C ASP A 196 -6.34 -42.82 -0.27
N LYS A 197 -6.45 -41.63 0.34
CA LYS A 197 -6.98 -40.45 -0.36
C LYS A 197 -6.09 -39.99 -1.51
N GLY A 198 -4.77 -40.14 -1.36
CA GLY A 198 -3.80 -39.88 -2.43
C GLY A 198 -4.02 -40.81 -3.63
N ILE A 199 -4.25 -42.10 -3.38
CA ILE A 199 -4.64 -43.07 -4.43
C ILE A 199 -5.91 -42.63 -5.14
N GLU A 200 -6.97 -42.28 -4.39
CA GLU A 200 -8.25 -41.90 -5.00
C GLU A 200 -8.14 -40.68 -5.93
N GLN A 201 -7.37 -39.67 -5.52
CA GLN A 201 -7.10 -38.52 -6.39
C GLN A 201 -6.21 -38.89 -7.58
N PHE A 202 -5.22 -39.75 -7.37
CA PHE A 202 -4.34 -40.20 -8.45
C PHE A 202 -5.10 -40.99 -9.51
N VAL A 203 -6.04 -41.85 -9.09
CA VAL A 203 -6.95 -42.56 -9.99
C VAL A 203 -7.80 -41.59 -10.82
N ARG A 204 -8.26 -40.48 -10.23
CA ARG A 204 -8.99 -39.43 -10.97
C ARG A 204 -8.10 -38.77 -12.01
N LEU A 205 -6.88 -38.41 -11.65
CA LEU A 205 -5.89 -37.87 -12.59
C LEU A 205 -5.66 -38.82 -13.77
N LEU A 206 -5.44 -40.11 -13.52
CA LEU A 206 -5.24 -41.12 -14.57
C LEU A 206 -6.43 -41.21 -15.53
N LYS A 207 -7.66 -41.20 -15.00
CA LYS A 207 -8.87 -41.24 -15.82
C LYS A 207 -8.98 -40.01 -16.71
N THR A 208 -8.70 -38.82 -16.18
CA THR A 208 -8.73 -37.57 -16.94
C THR A 208 -7.67 -37.58 -18.05
N LEU A 209 -6.44 -37.98 -17.73
CA LEU A 209 -5.35 -38.12 -18.71
C LEU A 209 -5.71 -39.12 -19.81
N HIS A 210 -6.30 -40.26 -19.45
CA HIS A 210 -6.74 -41.24 -20.44
C HIS A 210 -7.82 -40.69 -21.37
N VAL A 211 -8.82 -39.97 -20.82
CA VAL A 211 -9.87 -39.33 -21.62
C VAL A 211 -9.30 -38.27 -22.57
N MET A 212 -8.31 -37.51 -22.12
CA MET A 212 -7.69 -36.46 -22.94
C MET A 212 -6.80 -37.02 -24.06
N THR A 213 -6.04 -38.08 -23.77
CA THR A 213 -5.05 -38.63 -24.71
C THR A 213 -5.63 -39.73 -25.60
N GLY A 214 -6.66 -40.44 -25.14
CA GLY A 214 -7.19 -41.64 -25.79
C GLY A 214 -6.19 -42.81 -25.83
N LYS A 215 -5.06 -42.73 -25.13
CA LYS A 215 -4.00 -43.74 -25.12
C LYS A 215 -3.89 -44.40 -23.75
N ILE A 216 -3.13 -45.50 -23.72
CA ILE A 216 -2.75 -46.20 -22.49
C ILE A 216 -1.72 -45.35 -21.74
N ILE A 217 -1.99 -45.09 -20.46
CA ILE A 217 -1.08 -44.38 -19.56
C ILE A 217 -0.04 -45.37 -19.02
N LYS A 218 1.25 -45.06 -19.16
CA LYS A 218 2.34 -45.94 -18.76
C LYS A 218 2.86 -45.56 -17.37
N ILE A 219 2.73 -46.45 -16.39
CA ILE A 219 3.25 -46.24 -15.04
C ILE A 219 4.58 -46.97 -14.88
N ILE A 220 5.59 -46.25 -14.42
CA ILE A 220 6.98 -46.71 -14.39
C ILE A 220 7.47 -46.85 -12.95
N GLY A 221 8.26 -47.89 -12.66
CA GLY A 221 8.99 -47.96 -11.38
C GLY A 221 8.11 -48.12 -10.15
N ILE A 222 6.86 -48.58 -10.32
CA ILE A 222 5.91 -48.74 -9.22
C ILE A 222 6.25 -49.95 -8.35
N LYS A 223 6.12 -49.78 -7.02
CA LYS A 223 6.29 -50.88 -6.06
C LYS A 223 5.14 -51.89 -6.16
N PRO A 224 5.37 -53.20 -5.96
CA PRO A 224 4.32 -54.22 -6.10
C PRO A 224 3.08 -53.99 -5.23
N HIS A 225 3.25 -53.44 -4.02
CA HIS A 225 2.12 -53.16 -3.12
C HIS A 225 1.21 -52.06 -3.69
N THR A 226 1.79 -50.96 -4.21
CA THR A 226 1.05 -49.84 -4.81
C THR A 226 0.36 -50.27 -6.10
N ALA A 227 1.03 -51.08 -6.93
CA ALA A 227 0.45 -51.64 -8.15
C ALA A 227 -0.79 -52.52 -7.84
N LYS A 228 -0.72 -53.36 -6.80
CA LYS A 228 -1.87 -54.14 -6.32
C LYS A 228 -3.02 -53.25 -5.85
N THR A 229 -2.73 -52.14 -5.16
CA THR A 229 -3.76 -51.20 -4.73
C THR A 229 -4.42 -50.53 -5.93
N LEU A 230 -3.66 -50.06 -6.91
CA LEU A 230 -4.20 -49.43 -8.13
C LEU A 230 -5.05 -50.40 -8.96
N ASN A 231 -4.67 -51.67 -9.05
CA ASN A 231 -5.45 -52.68 -9.76
C ASN A 231 -6.87 -52.86 -9.19
N LYS A 232 -7.10 -52.56 -7.90
CA LYS A 232 -8.45 -52.62 -7.31
C LYS A 232 -9.43 -51.61 -7.92
N TYR A 233 -8.93 -50.56 -8.58
CA TYR A 233 -9.74 -49.51 -9.20
C TYR A 233 -10.13 -49.82 -10.66
N ALA A 234 -9.93 -51.06 -11.12
CA ALA A 234 -10.33 -51.55 -12.46
C ALA A 234 -9.75 -50.70 -13.61
N LEU A 235 -8.45 -50.40 -13.54
CA LEU A 235 -7.73 -49.57 -14.51
C LEU A 235 -7.11 -50.38 -15.68
N GLU A 236 -7.33 -51.70 -15.72
CA GLU A 236 -6.65 -52.64 -16.62
C GLU A 236 -6.81 -52.33 -18.12
N GLY A 237 -7.86 -51.59 -18.50
CA GLY A 237 -8.14 -51.25 -19.91
C GLY A 237 -7.35 -50.07 -20.47
N PHE A 238 -6.72 -49.24 -19.63
CA PHE A 238 -6.07 -48.01 -20.08
C PHE A 238 -4.77 -47.66 -19.33
N MET A 239 -4.23 -48.60 -18.57
CA MET A 239 -3.01 -48.41 -17.79
C MET A 239 -2.08 -49.60 -17.97
N GLU A 240 -0.79 -49.33 -18.15
CA GLU A 240 0.25 -50.35 -18.29
C GLU A 240 1.39 -50.11 -17.31
N PHE A 241 1.84 -51.16 -16.62
CA PHE A 241 2.98 -51.09 -15.71
C PHE A 241 4.28 -51.49 -16.40
N ASN A 242 5.29 -50.65 -16.27
CA ASN A 242 6.62 -50.85 -16.82
C ASN A 242 7.68 -50.76 -15.72
N GLN A 243 8.79 -51.49 -15.85
CA GLN A 243 9.81 -51.51 -14.80
C GLN A 243 10.65 -50.23 -14.77
N SER A 244 10.93 -49.65 -15.94
CA SER A 244 11.79 -48.47 -16.05
C SER A 244 11.46 -47.64 -17.29
N LEU A 245 11.84 -46.36 -17.26
CA LEU A 245 11.75 -45.48 -18.42
C LEU A 245 12.55 -46.04 -19.60
N LYS A 246 13.75 -46.58 -19.33
CA LYS A 246 14.60 -47.23 -20.34
C LYS A 246 13.85 -48.29 -21.15
N GLN A 247 13.07 -49.15 -20.48
CA GLN A 247 12.29 -50.20 -21.14
C GLN A 247 11.22 -49.63 -22.08
N VAL A 248 10.51 -48.59 -21.63
CA VAL A 248 9.47 -47.92 -22.42
C VAL A 248 10.08 -47.28 -23.67
N LEU A 249 11.16 -46.52 -23.51
CA LEU A 249 11.83 -45.85 -24.62
C LEU A 249 12.40 -46.84 -25.64
N GLN A 250 13.01 -47.95 -25.18
CA GLN A 250 13.49 -48.99 -26.09
C GLN A 250 12.36 -49.60 -26.92
N THR A 251 11.20 -49.85 -26.32
CA THR A 251 10.05 -50.42 -27.06
C THR A 251 9.46 -49.43 -28.04
N HIS A 252 9.49 -48.14 -27.69
CA HIS A 252 8.88 -47.07 -28.48
C HIS A 252 9.71 -46.64 -29.70
N PHE A 253 11.05 -46.57 -29.57
CA PHE A 253 11.94 -46.09 -30.65
C PHE A 253 12.59 -47.21 -31.48
N THR A 254 12.37 -48.48 -31.15
CA THR A 254 12.90 -49.62 -31.93
C THR A 254 11.85 -50.20 -32.89
N LYS A 255 10.67 -49.58 -32.99
CA LYS A 255 9.66 -49.82 -34.04
C LYS A 255 9.69 -48.69 -35.05
#